data_AF-A0A1I6FHV9-F1
#
_entry.id   AF-A0A1I6FHV9-F1
#
_cell.length_a   1.000
_cell.length_b   1.000
_cell.length_c   1.000
_cell.angle_alpha   90.00
_cell.angle_beta   90.00
_cell.angle_gamma   90.00
#
_symmetry.space_group_name_H-M   'P 1'
#
loop_
_entity.id
_entity.type
_entity.pdbx_description
1 polymer ?
#
loop_
_entity_poly.entity_id
_entity_poly.type
_entity_poly.pdbx_seq_one_letter_code
_entity_poly.pdbx_strand_id
1 'polypeptide(L)'
;MIAVVPVRYTATDSVWSREQFENWMRPGIDHGLGDFWWRSTRGLFDVSSQVYDPVEIPNPVPVSDDAKRASLHEAVVKAATQVDWAHTDVLLIWLAKPTGWWGGGEVDVPVPGGTKRIRVTVVDSITPFDAACQELGHGYGLQHEFDALGREYASPYSAMSARGYGPTAPGPQSWVRGSTPKLPEGGPNMQGPYVGVPANRIVGPLVPGAHLYRDPRFRDSSSVVHVRDLPAKARLYKPDYRSPGSGKPVLIAVPSQRRDGRTFLVELRRATTGTYDQAIGVEGLVVHSLNPDGLVRYDGVADLSLTDWACSAGDFSLRRTTVGEDFVDVEVRAGSVVSFPIRGVLLAGGFRTQRQLNTMSREDMRNTLIVVMASLSKQSDYQRYDNDILAGMGAVMVFLRRNGLRDDAALKTMTADDQRNVMIVELGAQTGAGQALQGFTNLQLAQIALGSDLATRGRRPGSTPFYGRGVLLAGRFRSQHQLNTMSRDDMRNTLIVVMASLSNQKDYQAYSDPELAGVGAVMVFLRETGIRDDAALRKMSADDQRNVAIVELAAQTGRNLQGLSNLDLALTALGVERF
;
A
#
# COMPACT_ATOMS: atom_id res chain seq x y z
N MET A 1 -2.98 -30.09 19.61
CA MET A 1 -1.70 -30.74 19.25
C MET A 1 -1.72 -31.30 17.82
N ILE A 2 -0.58 -31.26 17.12
CA ILE A 2 -0.36 -31.84 15.79
C ILE A 2 0.24 -33.25 15.89
N ALA A 3 -0.40 -34.25 15.29
CA ALA A 3 0.18 -35.59 15.13
C ALA A 3 0.92 -35.67 13.79
N VAL A 4 2.23 -35.94 13.81
CA VAL A 4 3.04 -36.15 12.60
C VAL A 4 3.19 -37.65 12.37
N VAL A 5 2.63 -38.15 11.28
CA VAL A 5 2.65 -39.58 10.93
C VAL A 5 3.39 -39.77 9.60
N PRO A 6 4.63 -40.29 9.65
CA PRO A 6 5.34 -40.73 8.45
C PRO A 6 4.67 -41.98 7.88
N VAL A 7 4.52 -42.04 6.56
CA VAL A 7 3.83 -43.12 5.87
C VAL A 7 4.74 -43.74 4.82
N ARG A 8 4.82 -45.07 4.86
CA ARG A 8 5.48 -45.92 3.89
C ARG A 8 4.45 -46.72 3.10
N TYR A 9 4.77 -47.07 1.86
CA TYR A 9 4.01 -48.05 1.08
C TYR A 9 4.66 -49.43 1.13
N THR A 10 5.95 -49.47 1.42
CA THR A 10 6.74 -50.69 1.63
C THR A 10 7.79 -50.46 2.71
N ALA A 11 8.24 -51.51 3.39
CA ALA A 11 9.28 -51.43 4.41
C ALA A 11 10.60 -50.79 3.94
N THR A 12 10.87 -50.83 2.62
CA THR A 12 12.06 -50.24 1.99
C THR A 12 11.96 -48.75 1.72
N ASP A 13 10.79 -48.14 1.92
CA ASP A 13 10.60 -46.72 1.67
C ASP A 13 11.33 -45.86 2.72
N SER A 14 12.18 -44.97 2.23
CA SER A 14 12.93 -44.06 3.08
C SER A 14 12.03 -42.96 3.63
N VAL A 15 12.10 -42.75 4.94
CA VAL A 15 11.49 -41.65 5.67
C VAL A 15 12.61 -40.86 6.37
N TRP A 16 12.36 -39.62 6.74
CA TRP A 16 13.33 -38.87 7.56
C TRP A 16 13.49 -39.53 8.93
N SER A 17 14.62 -39.25 9.59
CA SER A 17 14.80 -39.70 10.98
C SER A 17 13.77 -39.01 11.88
N ARG A 18 13.45 -39.64 13.02
CA ARG A 18 12.58 -39.01 14.03
C ARG A 18 13.11 -37.63 14.44
N GLU A 19 14.42 -37.52 14.66
CA GLU A 19 15.08 -36.25 15.02
C GLU A 19 14.87 -35.17 13.94
N GLN A 20 14.92 -35.52 12.66
CA GLN A 20 14.67 -34.57 11.57
C GLN A 20 13.23 -34.07 11.57
N PHE A 21 12.24 -34.95 11.79
CA PHE A 21 10.84 -34.54 11.93
C PHE A 21 10.61 -33.66 13.17
N GLU A 22 11.20 -34.04 14.30
CA GLU A 22 11.10 -33.26 15.54
C GLU A 22 11.72 -31.88 15.36
N ASN A 23 12.89 -31.79 14.71
CA ASN A 23 13.52 -30.50 14.43
C ASN A 23 12.72 -29.67 13.42
N TRP A 24 12.12 -30.31 12.43
CA TRP A 24 11.27 -29.63 11.45
C TRP A 24 10.04 -29.00 12.11
N MET A 25 9.45 -29.63 13.12
CA MET A 25 8.29 -29.08 13.84
C MET A 25 8.64 -28.22 15.07
N ARG A 26 9.92 -28.06 15.41
CA ARG A 26 10.33 -27.33 16.62
C ARG A 26 10.40 -25.82 16.37
N PRO A 27 9.72 -24.98 17.19
CA PRO A 27 9.93 -23.54 17.18
C PRO A 27 11.38 -23.17 17.51
N GLY A 28 11.92 -22.14 16.85
CA GLY A 28 13.29 -21.66 17.07
C GLY A 28 14.37 -22.38 16.28
N ILE A 29 14.03 -23.41 15.49
CA ILE A 29 14.91 -23.91 14.43
C ILE A 29 14.52 -23.20 13.13
N ASP A 30 15.33 -22.22 12.72
CA ASP A 30 15.06 -21.41 11.53
C ASP A 30 14.78 -22.29 10.30
N HIS A 31 13.70 -22.00 9.58
CA HIS A 31 13.18 -22.75 8.43
C HIS A 31 12.61 -24.14 8.76
N GLY A 32 12.35 -24.43 10.03
CA GLY A 32 11.43 -25.48 10.43
C GLY A 32 9.97 -25.04 10.26
N LEU A 33 9.06 -25.97 9.96
CA LEU A 33 7.62 -25.71 9.84
C LEU A 33 7.03 -25.18 11.16
N GLY A 34 7.52 -25.67 12.30
CA GLY A 34 7.12 -25.16 13.61
C GLY A 34 7.58 -23.73 13.87
N ASP A 35 8.83 -23.40 13.50
CA ASP A 35 9.37 -22.04 13.59
C ASP A 35 8.64 -21.06 12.68
N PHE A 36 8.35 -21.47 11.44
CA PHE A 36 7.57 -20.70 10.49
C PHE A 36 6.22 -20.28 11.06
N TRP A 37 5.45 -21.25 11.58
CA TRP A 37 4.11 -20.97 12.11
C TRP A 37 4.16 -20.21 13.43
N TRP A 38 5.13 -20.50 14.29
CA TRP A 38 5.36 -19.74 15.52
C TRP A 38 5.63 -18.25 15.22
N ARG A 39 6.49 -17.95 14.24
CA ARG A 39 6.80 -16.58 13.83
C ARG A 39 5.66 -15.91 13.10
N SER A 40 5.09 -16.58 12.08
CA SER A 40 3.99 -16.05 11.26
C SER A 40 2.79 -15.68 12.12
N THR A 41 2.51 -16.46 13.17
CA THR A 41 1.33 -16.27 14.03
C THR A 41 1.66 -15.60 15.35
N ARG A 42 2.93 -15.27 15.60
CA ARG A 42 3.41 -14.72 16.87
C ARG A 42 3.03 -15.58 18.09
N GLY A 43 3.03 -16.89 17.91
CA GLY A 43 2.67 -17.89 18.92
C GLY A 43 1.17 -18.00 19.22
N LEU A 44 0.30 -17.44 18.36
CA LEU A 44 -1.16 -17.58 18.52
C LEU A 44 -1.66 -18.99 18.18
N PHE A 45 -0.99 -19.66 17.23
CA PHE A 45 -1.31 -21.03 16.85
C PHE A 45 -0.50 -21.99 17.71
N ASP A 46 -1.20 -23.02 18.20
CA ASP A 46 -0.56 -24.14 18.88
C ASP A 46 0.19 -24.99 17.86
N VAL A 47 1.52 -24.85 17.87
CA VAL A 47 2.44 -25.64 17.04
C VAL A 47 3.01 -26.84 17.79
N SER A 48 2.48 -27.19 18.97
CA SER A 48 2.86 -28.40 19.68
C SER A 48 2.62 -29.63 18.80
N SER A 49 3.61 -30.52 18.76
CA SER A 49 3.56 -31.68 17.88
C SER A 49 4.17 -32.92 18.52
N GLN A 50 3.70 -34.07 18.07
CA GLN A 50 4.26 -35.37 18.40
C GLN A 50 4.54 -36.14 17.10
N VAL A 51 5.78 -36.62 16.96
CA VAL A 51 6.21 -37.44 15.83
C VAL A 51 6.07 -38.91 16.21
N TYR A 52 5.31 -39.65 15.41
CA TYR A 52 5.05 -41.07 15.63
C TYR A 52 5.93 -41.96 14.75
N ASP A 53 5.99 -43.25 15.08
CA ASP A 53 6.67 -44.23 14.24
C ASP A 53 6.00 -44.35 12.87
N PRO A 54 6.77 -44.61 11.80
CA PRO A 54 6.22 -44.76 10.46
C PRO A 54 5.20 -45.89 10.38
N VAL A 55 4.11 -45.66 9.67
CA VAL A 55 3.09 -46.67 9.40
C VAL A 55 3.18 -47.15 7.95
N GLU A 56 2.78 -48.39 7.71
CA GLU A 56 2.68 -48.96 6.36
C GLU A 56 1.22 -49.00 5.93
N ILE A 57 0.93 -48.45 4.75
CA ILE A 57 -0.39 -48.54 4.12
C ILE A 57 -0.25 -49.07 2.68
N PRO A 58 -1.30 -49.68 2.11
CA PRO A 58 -1.33 -50.00 0.69
C PRO A 58 -1.08 -48.75 -0.16
N ASN A 59 -0.32 -48.89 -1.24
CA ASN A 59 -0.01 -47.77 -2.14
C ASN A 59 -1.30 -47.16 -2.73
N PRO A 60 -1.66 -45.92 -2.39
CA PRO A 60 -2.89 -45.28 -2.83
C PRO A 60 -2.76 -44.61 -4.21
N VAL A 61 -1.58 -44.65 -4.84
CA VAL A 61 -1.25 -43.86 -6.04
C VAL A 61 -1.90 -44.46 -7.31
N PRO A 62 -2.46 -43.62 -8.20
CA PRO A 62 -2.59 -42.16 -8.09
C PRO A 62 -3.80 -41.73 -7.25
N VAL A 63 -3.57 -40.77 -6.35
CA VAL A 63 -4.66 -40.05 -5.67
C VAL A 63 -5.14 -38.97 -6.65
N SER A 64 -6.32 -39.15 -7.23
CA SER A 64 -6.81 -38.35 -8.36
C SER A 64 -8.05 -37.50 -8.04
N ASP A 65 -8.66 -37.71 -6.87
CA ASP A 65 -9.95 -37.13 -6.51
C ASP A 65 -10.14 -37.15 -4.98
N ASP A 66 -11.12 -36.37 -4.51
CA ASP A 66 -11.41 -36.19 -3.08
C ASP A 66 -11.77 -37.51 -2.39
N ALA A 67 -12.42 -38.44 -3.10
CA ALA A 67 -12.82 -39.72 -2.52
C ALA A 67 -11.59 -40.59 -2.20
N LYS A 68 -10.64 -40.68 -3.13
CA LYS A 68 -9.37 -41.38 -2.90
C LYS A 68 -8.53 -40.71 -1.80
N ARG A 69 -8.59 -39.38 -1.68
CA ARG A 69 -7.94 -38.65 -0.58
C ARG A 69 -8.57 -38.99 0.76
N ALA A 70 -9.90 -39.06 0.85
CA ALA A 70 -10.59 -39.51 2.05
C ALA A 70 -10.18 -40.95 2.42
N SER A 71 -10.15 -41.87 1.46
CA SER A 71 -9.68 -43.24 1.69
C SER A 71 -8.23 -43.32 2.16
N LEU A 72 -7.34 -42.46 1.64
CA LEU A 72 -5.97 -42.33 2.13
C LEU A 72 -5.95 -41.90 3.61
N HIS A 73 -6.71 -40.87 3.97
CA HIS A 73 -6.77 -40.40 5.36
C HIS A 73 -7.24 -41.51 6.30
N GLU A 74 -8.32 -42.20 5.95
CA GLU A 74 -8.86 -43.32 6.72
C GLU A 74 -7.87 -44.48 6.85
N ALA A 75 -7.15 -44.82 5.79
CA ALA A 75 -6.13 -45.86 5.80
C ALA A 75 -4.99 -45.52 6.78
N VAL A 76 -4.54 -44.27 6.78
CA VAL A 76 -3.49 -43.80 7.72
C VAL A 76 -4.01 -43.82 9.16
N VAL A 77 -5.22 -43.31 9.42
CA VAL A 77 -5.82 -43.34 10.76
C VAL A 77 -5.94 -44.76 11.30
N LYS A 78 -6.37 -45.71 10.45
CA LYS A 78 -6.48 -47.13 10.81
C LYS A 78 -5.13 -47.77 11.12
N ALA A 79 -4.08 -47.40 10.38
CA ALA A 79 -2.73 -47.94 10.57
C ALA A 79 -2.00 -47.29 11.76
N ALA A 80 -2.31 -46.04 12.08
CA ALA A 80 -1.65 -45.26 13.12
C ALA A 80 -2.27 -45.50 14.51
N THR A 81 -2.27 -46.75 14.97
CA THR A 81 -2.84 -47.16 16.26
C THR A 81 -2.09 -46.61 17.47
N GLN A 82 -0.88 -46.08 17.27
CA GLN A 82 -0.03 -45.46 18.28
C GLN A 82 -0.40 -44.02 18.62
N VAL A 83 -1.28 -43.38 17.83
CA VAL A 83 -1.61 -41.96 17.97
C VAL A 83 -2.67 -41.76 19.05
N ASP A 84 -2.46 -40.77 19.92
CA ASP A 84 -3.48 -40.32 20.87
C ASP A 84 -4.43 -39.32 20.19
N TRP A 85 -5.47 -39.88 19.58
CA TRP A 85 -6.47 -39.10 18.86
C TRP A 85 -7.32 -38.19 19.74
N ALA A 86 -7.40 -38.45 21.06
CA ALA A 86 -8.19 -37.61 21.97
C ALA A 86 -7.59 -36.20 22.09
N HIS A 87 -6.25 -36.10 22.09
CA HIS A 87 -5.50 -34.84 22.22
C HIS A 87 -4.99 -34.27 20.89
N THR A 88 -5.31 -34.92 19.77
CA THR A 88 -4.90 -34.51 18.42
C THR A 88 -5.98 -33.65 17.77
N ASP A 89 -5.59 -32.50 17.20
CA ASP A 89 -6.50 -31.58 16.50
C ASP A 89 -6.18 -31.46 15.00
N VAL A 90 -4.92 -31.71 14.65
CA VAL A 90 -4.43 -31.72 13.26
C VAL A 90 -3.59 -32.97 13.06
N LEU A 91 -3.87 -33.71 11.98
CA LEU A 91 -3.06 -34.82 11.50
C LEU A 91 -2.20 -34.36 10.32
N LEU A 92 -0.88 -34.37 10.49
CA LEU A 92 0.08 -34.14 9.41
C LEU A 92 0.57 -35.51 8.91
N ILE A 93 0.13 -35.87 7.71
CA ILE A 93 0.55 -37.08 7.00
C ILE A 93 1.74 -36.73 6.12
N TRP A 94 2.88 -37.38 6.36
CA TRP A 94 4.07 -37.23 5.52
C TRP A 94 4.32 -38.53 4.74
N LEU A 95 4.30 -38.47 3.41
CA LEU A 95 4.41 -39.65 2.55
C LEU A 95 5.83 -39.81 1.99
N ALA A 96 6.40 -41.01 2.14
CA ALA A 96 7.74 -41.31 1.66
C ALA A 96 7.92 -41.18 0.14
N LYS A 97 6.83 -41.30 -0.63
CA LYS A 97 6.81 -41.22 -2.09
C LYS A 97 5.77 -40.21 -2.57
N PRO A 98 5.99 -39.57 -3.73
CA PRO A 98 5.03 -38.65 -4.31
C PRO A 98 3.68 -39.31 -4.58
N THR A 99 2.58 -38.67 -4.19
CA THR A 99 1.22 -39.17 -4.49
C THR A 99 0.62 -38.60 -5.77
N GLY A 100 1.22 -37.52 -6.30
CA GLY A 100 0.68 -36.75 -7.42
C GLY A 100 -0.41 -35.75 -7.01
N TRP A 101 -0.83 -35.75 -5.74
CA TRP A 101 -1.81 -34.82 -5.18
C TRP A 101 -1.55 -34.62 -3.69
N TRP A 102 -1.03 -33.45 -3.34
CA TRP A 102 -0.87 -32.93 -1.97
C TRP A 102 -2.02 -31.97 -1.65
N GLY A 103 -2.37 -31.81 -0.38
CA GLY A 103 -3.58 -31.10 0.01
C GLY A 103 -4.03 -31.40 1.44
N GLY A 104 -5.15 -30.81 1.84
CA GLY A 104 -5.78 -31.08 3.13
C GLY A 104 -7.18 -31.68 3.04
N GLY A 105 -7.79 -31.89 4.21
CA GLY A 105 -9.17 -32.29 4.33
C GLY A 105 -9.54 -32.49 5.78
N GLU A 106 -10.57 -33.29 6.02
CA GLU A 106 -10.96 -33.71 7.35
C GLU A 106 -11.12 -35.22 7.39
N VAL A 107 -10.91 -35.82 8.56
CA VAL A 107 -11.08 -37.26 8.77
C VAL A 107 -11.66 -37.50 10.16
N ASP A 108 -12.48 -38.56 10.28
CA ASP A 108 -12.94 -39.02 11.58
C ASP A 108 -11.88 -39.92 12.22
N VAL A 109 -11.49 -39.61 13.46
CA VAL A 109 -10.55 -40.40 14.25
C VAL A 109 -11.24 -41.04 15.45
N PRO A 110 -10.81 -42.25 15.87
CA PRO A 110 -11.42 -42.93 17.00
C PRO A 110 -11.02 -42.26 18.32
N VAL A 111 -11.99 -41.97 19.17
CA VAL A 111 -11.78 -41.44 20.54
C VAL A 111 -12.61 -42.24 21.54
N PRO A 112 -12.28 -42.23 22.85
CA PRO A 112 -13.10 -42.92 23.84
C PRO A 112 -14.57 -42.48 23.76
N GLY A 113 -15.46 -43.44 23.48
CA GLY A 113 -16.90 -43.19 23.38
C GLY A 113 -17.41 -42.68 22.03
N GLY A 114 -16.59 -42.62 20.97
CA GLY A 114 -17.06 -42.25 19.62
C GLY A 114 -15.97 -41.91 18.61
N THR A 115 -16.27 -40.95 17.74
CA THR A 115 -15.34 -40.40 16.76
C THR A 115 -15.22 -38.88 16.91
N LYS A 116 -14.05 -38.34 16.56
CA LYS A 116 -13.78 -36.89 16.51
C LYS A 116 -13.37 -36.55 15.07
N ARG A 117 -13.99 -35.54 14.47
CA ARG A 117 -13.52 -35.00 13.18
C ARG A 117 -12.31 -34.10 13.44
N ILE A 118 -11.20 -34.38 12.77
CA ILE A 118 -9.98 -33.54 12.81
C ILE A 118 -9.55 -33.13 11.41
N ARG A 119 -8.74 -32.08 11.31
CA ARG A 119 -8.18 -31.63 10.03
C ARG A 119 -6.93 -32.43 9.67
N VAL A 120 -6.74 -32.61 8.37
CA VAL A 120 -5.61 -33.35 7.81
C VAL A 120 -4.82 -32.45 6.88
N THR A 121 -3.50 -32.51 7.01
CA THR A 121 -2.52 -31.90 6.11
C THR A 121 -1.69 -33.03 5.51
N VAL A 122 -1.65 -33.11 4.18
CA VAL A 122 -0.88 -34.14 3.46
C VAL A 122 0.27 -33.48 2.71
N VAL A 123 1.48 -33.93 3.03
CA VAL A 123 2.72 -33.57 2.34
C VAL A 123 3.49 -34.84 1.98
N ASP A 124 4.36 -34.76 0.99
CA ASP A 124 5.19 -35.89 0.55
C ASP A 124 6.68 -35.53 0.48
N SER A 125 7.48 -36.52 0.13
CA SER A 125 8.94 -36.40 0.09
C SER A 125 9.47 -35.33 -0.86
N ILE A 126 8.68 -34.89 -1.85
CA ILE A 126 9.09 -33.87 -2.83
C ILE A 126 8.31 -32.55 -2.67
N THR A 127 7.46 -32.45 -1.65
CA THR A 127 6.67 -31.24 -1.40
C THR A 127 7.60 -30.09 -0.98
N PRO A 128 7.60 -28.97 -1.70
CA PRO A 128 8.38 -27.79 -1.33
C PRO A 128 8.04 -27.29 0.09
N PHE A 129 9.00 -26.69 0.80
CA PHE A 129 8.77 -26.24 2.18
C PHE A 129 7.67 -25.17 2.26
N ASP A 130 7.65 -24.20 1.35
CA ASP A 130 6.59 -23.19 1.25
C ASP A 130 5.20 -23.80 0.97
N ALA A 131 5.11 -24.84 0.14
CA ALA A 131 3.89 -25.61 -0.05
C ALA A 131 3.47 -26.34 1.24
N ALA A 132 4.40 -26.96 1.95
CA ALA A 132 4.11 -27.59 3.24
C ALA A 132 3.60 -26.57 4.28
N CYS A 133 4.13 -25.34 4.26
CA CYS A 133 3.59 -24.23 5.05
C CYS A 133 2.13 -23.96 4.66
N GLN A 134 1.83 -23.75 3.38
CA GLN A 134 0.47 -23.51 2.89
C GLN A 134 -0.52 -24.60 3.35
N GLU A 135 -0.16 -25.87 3.17
CA GLU A 135 -1.02 -27.01 3.51
C GLU A 135 -1.29 -27.14 5.01
N LEU A 136 -0.29 -26.83 5.86
CA LEU A 136 -0.53 -26.77 7.31
C LEU A 136 -1.38 -25.54 7.70
N GLY A 137 -1.32 -24.46 6.91
CA GLY A 137 -2.19 -23.30 7.07
C GLY A 137 -3.67 -23.63 6.92
N HIS A 138 -4.01 -24.52 5.99
CA HIS A 138 -5.35 -25.09 5.87
C HIS A 138 -5.76 -25.92 7.09
N GLY A 139 -4.80 -26.63 7.71
CA GLY A 139 -4.98 -27.28 9.02
C GLY A 139 -5.41 -26.30 10.12
N TYR A 140 -4.89 -25.07 10.09
CA TYR A 140 -5.34 -23.99 10.99
C TYR A 140 -6.61 -23.26 10.51
N GLY A 141 -7.12 -23.60 9.32
CA GLY A 141 -8.36 -23.06 8.77
C GLY A 141 -8.17 -21.77 7.99
N LEU A 142 -6.93 -21.45 7.64
CA LEU A 142 -6.63 -20.38 6.70
C LEU A 142 -7.04 -20.82 5.29
N GLN A 143 -7.48 -19.87 4.49
CA GLN A 143 -7.92 -20.11 3.13
C GLN A 143 -6.86 -19.67 2.13
N HIS A 144 -6.92 -20.26 0.93
CA HIS A 144 -6.20 -19.74 -0.22
C HIS A 144 -6.62 -18.30 -0.50
N GLU A 145 -5.68 -17.51 -1.01
CA GLU A 145 -5.96 -16.16 -1.47
C GLU A 145 -6.34 -16.23 -2.97
N PHE A 146 -7.65 -16.39 -3.23
CA PHE A 146 -8.22 -16.44 -4.58
C PHE A 146 -9.05 -15.20 -4.93
N ASP A 147 -9.00 -14.82 -6.21
CA ASP A 147 -9.90 -13.85 -6.82
C ASP A 147 -11.34 -14.31 -6.91
N ALA A 148 -12.25 -13.37 -7.19
CA ALA A 148 -13.68 -13.66 -7.32
C ALA A 148 -13.99 -14.66 -8.45
N LEU A 149 -13.01 -14.94 -9.32
CA LEU A 149 -13.08 -15.92 -10.41
C LEU A 149 -12.34 -17.22 -10.06
N GLY A 150 -11.88 -17.37 -8.81
CA GLY A 150 -11.17 -18.56 -8.32
C GLY A 150 -9.69 -18.65 -8.73
N ARG A 151 -9.10 -17.57 -9.24
CA ARG A 151 -7.67 -17.53 -9.65
C ARG A 151 -6.79 -17.12 -8.48
N GLU A 152 -5.61 -17.70 -8.33
CA GLU A 152 -4.66 -17.27 -7.29
C GLU A 152 -4.27 -15.80 -7.48
N TYR A 153 -4.28 -15.00 -6.41
CA TYR A 153 -3.79 -13.61 -6.49
C TYR A 153 -2.29 -13.53 -6.78
N ALA A 154 -1.57 -14.63 -6.55
CA ALA A 154 -0.12 -14.69 -6.61
C ALA A 154 0.48 -13.55 -5.75
N SER A 155 0.05 -13.44 -4.48
CA SER A 155 0.64 -12.49 -3.54
C SER A 155 2.10 -12.88 -3.27
N PRO A 156 3.09 -12.03 -3.59
CA PRO A 156 4.50 -12.33 -3.35
C PRO A 156 4.87 -12.27 -1.86
N TYR A 157 3.93 -11.88 -1.00
CA TYR A 157 4.13 -11.67 0.44
C TYR A 157 3.34 -12.66 1.31
N SER A 158 2.82 -13.74 0.73
CA SER A 158 2.00 -14.72 1.46
C SER A 158 2.25 -16.15 1.03
N ALA A 159 2.67 -17.00 1.97
CA ALA A 159 2.70 -18.46 1.76
C ALA A 159 1.33 -19.04 1.37
N MET A 160 0.22 -18.37 1.69
CA MET A 160 -1.12 -18.83 1.30
C MET A 160 -1.45 -18.57 -0.17
N SER A 161 -0.56 -17.92 -0.94
CA SER A 161 -0.74 -17.58 -2.35
C SER A 161 0.52 -17.66 -3.21
N ALA A 162 1.72 -17.79 -2.64
CA ALA A 162 2.98 -17.69 -3.36
C ALA A 162 3.22 -18.84 -4.36
N ARG A 163 2.47 -19.94 -4.27
CA ARG A 163 2.60 -21.13 -5.12
C ARG A 163 2.34 -20.84 -6.60
N GLY A 164 1.35 -20.02 -6.93
CA GLY A 164 1.06 -19.57 -8.30
C GLY A 164 2.02 -18.51 -8.83
N TYR A 165 2.99 -18.05 -8.02
CA TYR A 165 4.01 -17.09 -8.45
C TYR A 165 5.10 -17.80 -9.26
N GLY A 166 4.76 -18.13 -10.51
CA GLY A 166 5.60 -18.78 -11.51
C GLY A 166 6.10 -17.83 -12.61
N PRO A 167 6.92 -18.33 -13.56
CA PRO A 167 8.08 -17.69 -14.22
C PRO A 167 7.85 -16.44 -15.10
N THR A 168 6.64 -15.90 -15.19
CA THR A 168 6.30 -14.76 -16.04
C THR A 168 6.44 -13.39 -15.38
N ALA A 169 6.65 -13.34 -14.05
CA ALA A 169 6.98 -12.13 -13.30
C ALA A 169 8.47 -12.14 -12.89
N PRO A 170 9.15 -10.98 -12.78
CA PRO A 170 10.58 -10.93 -12.50
C PRO A 170 10.90 -11.45 -11.09
N GLY A 171 11.52 -12.63 -11.03
CA GLY A 171 12.16 -13.19 -9.84
C GLY A 171 11.28 -14.15 -9.01
N PRO A 172 11.83 -15.28 -8.54
CA PRO A 172 11.11 -16.16 -7.64
C PRO A 172 10.99 -15.53 -6.24
N GLN A 173 9.83 -15.66 -5.60
CA GLN A 173 9.53 -15.12 -4.25
C GLN A 173 9.84 -16.12 -3.13
N SER A 174 10.27 -17.31 -3.52
CA SER A 174 10.92 -18.27 -2.63
C SER A 174 12.43 -18.21 -2.86
N TRP A 175 13.20 -18.88 -2.02
CA TRP A 175 14.64 -18.99 -2.19
C TRP A 175 15.14 -20.34 -1.67
N VAL A 176 16.38 -20.69 -2.04
CA VAL A 176 16.98 -21.96 -1.65
C VAL A 176 17.87 -21.76 -0.43
N ARG A 177 17.45 -22.23 0.74
CA ARG A 177 18.28 -22.20 1.94
C ARG A 177 19.49 -23.11 1.83
N GLY A 178 20.50 -22.87 2.66
CA GLY A 178 21.63 -23.77 2.84
C GLY A 178 21.18 -25.14 3.38
N SER A 179 21.95 -26.19 3.04
CA SER A 179 21.79 -27.50 3.66
C SER A 179 22.19 -27.43 5.13
N THR A 180 21.49 -28.17 5.98
CA THR A 180 21.84 -28.30 7.40
C THR A 180 21.47 -29.70 7.90
N PRO A 181 22.34 -30.37 8.68
CA PRO A 181 22.04 -31.71 9.20
C PRO A 181 20.78 -31.76 10.08
N LYS A 182 20.36 -30.62 10.66
CA LYS A 182 19.21 -30.54 11.57
C LYS A 182 17.87 -30.66 10.86
N LEU A 183 17.78 -30.27 9.59
CA LEU A 183 16.52 -30.20 8.85
C LEU A 183 16.52 -31.19 7.69
N PRO A 184 15.35 -31.69 7.28
CA PRO A 184 15.25 -32.52 6.10
C PRO A 184 15.56 -31.73 4.82
N GLU A 185 16.09 -32.44 3.82
CA GLU A 185 16.33 -31.90 2.47
C GLU A 185 15.11 -32.15 1.56
N GLY A 186 14.41 -33.28 1.77
CA GLY A 186 13.42 -33.79 0.83
C GLY A 186 14.06 -34.37 -0.45
N GLY A 187 13.22 -34.91 -1.32
CA GLY A 187 13.57 -35.32 -2.68
C GLY A 187 13.65 -34.12 -3.64
N PRO A 188 14.07 -34.36 -4.89
CA PRO A 188 14.16 -33.31 -5.89
C PRO A 188 12.78 -32.77 -6.25
N ASN A 189 12.59 -31.47 -6.12
CA ASN A 189 11.38 -30.78 -6.55
C ASN A 189 11.17 -30.95 -8.07
N MET A 190 9.93 -31.18 -8.47
CA MET A 190 9.55 -31.40 -9.88
C MET A 190 8.99 -30.14 -10.57
N GLN A 191 8.75 -29.06 -9.83
CA GLN A 191 8.09 -27.86 -10.35
C GLN A 191 9.08 -26.70 -10.59
N GLY A 192 8.88 -25.95 -11.67
CA GLY A 192 9.62 -24.70 -11.88
C GLY A 192 9.31 -23.67 -10.79
N PRO A 193 10.22 -22.73 -10.49
CA PRO A 193 11.54 -22.54 -11.10
C PRO A 193 12.66 -23.40 -10.47
N TYR A 194 12.37 -24.23 -9.46
CA TYR A 194 13.37 -24.95 -8.66
C TYR A 194 13.46 -26.44 -8.98
N VAL A 195 13.37 -26.81 -10.26
CA VAL A 195 13.46 -28.22 -10.66
C VAL A 195 14.80 -28.81 -10.23
N GLY A 196 14.77 -29.96 -9.57
CA GLY A 196 15.96 -30.68 -9.09
C GLY A 196 16.56 -30.17 -7.78
N VAL A 197 16.07 -29.04 -7.25
CA VAL A 197 16.46 -28.56 -5.91
C VAL A 197 15.78 -29.43 -4.85
N PRO A 198 16.46 -29.82 -3.75
CA PRO A 198 15.81 -30.52 -2.65
C PRO A 198 14.61 -29.70 -2.10
N ALA A 199 13.43 -30.31 -2.11
CA ALA A 199 12.17 -29.59 -1.97
C ALA A 199 12.05 -28.83 -0.65
N ASN A 200 12.54 -29.40 0.46
CA ASN A 200 12.47 -28.76 1.78
C ASN A 200 13.50 -27.64 1.97
N ARG A 201 14.31 -27.32 0.94
CA ARG A 201 15.15 -26.13 0.92
C ARG A 201 14.46 -24.90 0.29
N ILE A 202 13.31 -25.07 -0.36
CA ILE A 202 12.61 -23.99 -1.06
C ILE A 202 11.75 -23.22 -0.05
N VAL A 203 12.28 -22.12 0.46
CA VAL A 203 11.68 -21.31 1.53
C VAL A 203 10.91 -20.13 0.94
N GLY A 204 9.66 -19.95 1.37
CA GLY A 204 8.80 -18.84 0.97
C GLY A 204 8.51 -17.83 2.10
N PRO A 205 7.74 -16.78 1.80
CA PRO A 205 7.45 -15.67 2.71
C PRO A 205 6.54 -16.07 3.88
N LEU A 206 6.55 -15.28 4.96
CA LEU A 206 5.60 -15.46 6.07
C LEU A 206 4.14 -15.25 5.63
N VAL A 207 3.20 -15.79 6.41
CA VAL A 207 1.77 -15.50 6.26
C VAL A 207 1.49 -14.06 6.70
N PRO A 208 0.70 -13.27 5.93
CA PRO A 208 0.40 -11.89 6.29
C PRO A 208 -0.53 -11.84 7.51
N GLY A 209 -0.37 -10.79 8.32
CA GLY A 209 -1.19 -10.54 9.51
C GLY A 209 -2.68 -10.39 9.21
N ALA A 210 -3.07 -10.15 7.95
CA ALA A 210 -4.45 -10.17 7.47
C ALA A 210 -5.20 -11.47 7.78
N HIS A 211 -4.52 -12.62 7.72
CA HIS A 211 -5.12 -13.91 8.11
C HIS A 211 -5.39 -13.99 9.61
N LEU A 212 -4.53 -13.38 10.43
CA LEU A 212 -4.64 -13.40 11.89
C LEU A 212 -5.69 -12.41 12.41
N TYR A 213 -6.05 -11.38 11.63
CA TYR A 213 -6.98 -10.33 12.05
C TYR A 213 -8.39 -10.83 12.39
N ARG A 214 -8.75 -12.06 11.99
CA ARG A 214 -10.00 -12.70 12.39
C ARG A 214 -9.99 -13.20 13.84
N ASP A 215 -8.81 -13.50 14.37
CA ASP A 215 -8.66 -13.93 15.75
C ASP A 215 -8.73 -12.71 16.68
N PRO A 216 -9.73 -12.60 17.57
CA PRO A 216 -9.85 -11.49 18.51
C PRO A 216 -8.59 -11.28 19.36
N ARG A 217 -7.87 -12.37 19.70
CA ARG A 217 -6.64 -12.31 20.51
C ARG A 217 -5.54 -11.52 19.81
N PHE A 218 -5.53 -11.51 18.48
CA PHE A 218 -4.61 -10.70 17.70
C PHE A 218 -5.19 -9.34 17.37
N ARG A 219 -6.42 -9.33 16.82
CA ARG A 219 -7.13 -8.13 16.37
C ARG A 219 -7.21 -7.07 17.45
N ASP A 220 -7.49 -7.49 18.68
CA ASP A 220 -7.74 -6.59 19.81
C ASP A 220 -6.47 -6.38 20.66
N SER A 221 -5.31 -6.89 20.20
CA SER A 221 -4.01 -6.71 20.87
C SER A 221 -3.32 -5.39 20.51
N SER A 222 -2.29 -5.03 21.28
CA SER A 222 -1.42 -3.87 20.99
C SER A 222 -0.61 -4.00 19.69
N SER A 223 -0.61 -5.19 19.06
CA SER A 223 0.08 -5.43 17.79
C SER A 223 -0.65 -4.79 16.60
N VAL A 224 -1.90 -4.36 16.79
CA VAL A 224 -2.77 -3.83 15.74
C VAL A 224 -3.15 -2.38 16.06
N VAL A 225 -2.86 -1.47 15.14
CA VAL A 225 -3.31 -0.07 15.20
C VAL A 225 -4.58 0.07 14.38
N HIS A 226 -5.69 0.34 15.05
CA HIS A 226 -6.98 0.58 14.40
C HIS A 226 -7.13 2.07 14.05
N VAL A 227 -7.15 2.38 12.76
CA VAL A 227 -7.37 3.73 12.26
C VAL A 227 -8.87 4.00 12.21
N ARG A 228 -9.34 4.95 13.02
CA ARG A 228 -10.74 5.37 13.06
C ARG A 228 -11.00 6.64 12.26
N ASP A 229 -10.11 7.60 12.39
CA ASP A 229 -10.18 8.90 11.75
C ASP A 229 -8.90 9.17 10.96
N LEU A 230 -9.02 9.91 9.87
CA LEU A 230 -7.91 10.27 8.99
C LEU A 230 -7.67 11.79 9.00
N PRO A 231 -6.40 12.24 8.97
CA PRO A 231 -5.18 11.44 8.92
C PRO A 231 -4.82 10.80 10.27
N ALA A 232 -4.15 9.65 10.23
CA ALA A 232 -3.64 8.95 11.41
C ALA A 232 -2.16 8.64 11.26
N LYS A 233 -1.38 8.83 12.33
CA LYS A 233 0.05 8.49 12.37
C LYS A 233 0.27 7.24 13.21
N ALA A 234 1.09 6.32 12.71
CA ALA A 234 1.43 5.10 13.39
C ALA A 234 2.89 4.72 13.12
N ARG A 235 3.53 4.07 14.09
CA ARG A 235 4.79 3.36 13.90
C ARG A 235 4.50 1.89 13.70
N LEU A 236 5.04 1.31 12.63
CA LEU A 236 4.87 -0.09 12.28
C LEU A 236 6.21 -0.81 12.31
N TYR A 237 6.27 -1.97 12.94
CA TYR A 237 7.45 -2.82 13.02
C TYR A 237 7.30 -4.03 12.08
N LYS A 238 8.43 -4.57 11.61
CA LYS A 238 8.43 -5.77 10.77
C LYS A 238 7.86 -7.00 11.52
N PRO A 239 7.11 -7.91 10.85
CA PRO A 239 6.42 -9.04 11.48
C PRO A 239 7.32 -10.02 12.24
N ASP A 240 8.55 -10.23 11.77
CA ASP A 240 9.53 -11.15 12.37
C ASP A 240 10.26 -10.57 13.60
N TYR A 241 9.82 -9.40 14.09
CA TYR A 241 10.33 -8.80 15.32
C TYR A 241 10.18 -9.78 16.49
N ARG A 242 11.34 -10.28 16.97
CA ARG A 242 11.47 -11.36 17.97
C ARG A 242 11.10 -10.87 19.37
N SER A 243 9.82 -10.77 19.70
CA SER A 243 9.36 -10.71 21.09
C SER A 243 7.90 -11.18 21.23
N PRO A 244 7.65 -12.31 21.91
CA PRO A 244 6.32 -12.71 22.31
C PRO A 244 5.90 -11.90 23.54
N GLY A 245 4.99 -10.93 23.39
CA GLY A 245 4.43 -10.15 24.50
C GLY A 245 4.58 -8.63 24.37
N SER A 246 3.62 -7.91 25.00
CA SER A 246 3.33 -6.45 24.93
C SER A 246 3.78 -5.81 23.62
N GLY A 247 3.20 -6.33 22.53
CA GLY A 247 3.71 -6.23 21.18
C GLY A 247 3.67 -4.81 20.64
N LYS A 248 4.82 -4.38 20.14
CA LYS A 248 4.93 -3.26 19.21
C LYS A 248 3.96 -3.47 18.02
N PRO A 249 3.36 -2.40 17.48
CA PRO A 249 2.47 -2.52 16.33
C PRO A 249 3.17 -3.14 15.12
N VAL A 250 2.58 -4.17 14.52
CA VAL A 250 3.05 -4.79 13.26
C VAL A 250 2.01 -4.72 12.16
N LEU A 251 0.80 -4.28 12.49
CA LEU A 251 -0.32 -4.21 11.57
C LEU A 251 -1.11 -2.92 11.79
N ILE A 252 -1.51 -2.26 10.71
CA ILE A 252 -2.48 -1.16 10.74
C ILE A 252 -3.75 -1.65 10.07
N ALA A 253 -4.88 -1.49 10.73
CA ALA A 253 -6.19 -1.77 10.17
C ALA A 253 -6.87 -0.45 9.78
N VAL A 254 -7.15 -0.30 8.50
CA VAL A 254 -7.77 0.89 7.89
C VAL A 254 -9.11 0.48 7.29
N PRO A 255 -10.25 0.98 7.81
CA PRO A 255 -11.54 0.73 7.19
C PRO A 255 -11.60 1.42 5.82
N SER A 256 -12.20 0.74 4.84
CA SER A 256 -12.41 1.30 3.50
C SER A 256 -13.16 2.63 3.55
N GLN A 257 -12.59 3.68 2.95
CA GLN A 257 -13.26 4.97 2.85
C GLN A 257 -14.42 4.93 1.84
N ARG A 258 -14.45 3.90 0.97
CA ARG A 258 -15.54 3.63 0.02
C ARG A 258 -16.79 3.02 0.67
N ARG A 259 -16.69 2.59 1.94
CA ARG A 259 -17.78 1.96 2.72
C ARG A 259 -18.32 0.66 2.10
N ASP A 260 -17.44 -0.11 1.47
CA ASP A 260 -17.74 -1.41 0.85
C ASP A 260 -17.57 -2.60 1.81
N GLY A 261 -17.39 -2.33 3.11
CA GLY A 261 -17.24 -3.35 4.16
C GLY A 261 -15.85 -4.01 4.21
N ARG A 262 -14.90 -3.56 3.40
CA ARG A 262 -13.51 -4.04 3.45
C ARG A 262 -12.73 -3.38 4.57
N THR A 263 -11.82 -4.13 5.16
CA THR A 263 -10.76 -3.61 6.03
C THR A 263 -9.42 -3.84 5.34
N PHE A 264 -8.60 -2.81 5.25
CA PHE A 264 -7.25 -2.88 4.69
C PHE A 264 -6.22 -3.01 5.81
N LEU A 265 -5.26 -3.89 5.60
CA LEU A 265 -4.34 -4.43 6.57
C LEU A 265 -2.95 -4.12 6.05
N VAL A 266 -2.24 -3.21 6.73
CA VAL A 266 -0.93 -2.72 6.31
C VAL A 266 0.14 -3.28 7.21
N GLU A 267 1.14 -3.95 6.65
CA GLU A 267 2.28 -4.55 7.36
C GLU A 267 3.62 -4.19 6.70
N LEU A 268 4.69 -4.09 7.47
CA LEU A 268 6.03 -3.79 6.94
C LEU A 268 6.75 -5.10 6.54
N ARG A 269 7.07 -5.31 5.26
CA ARG A 269 7.85 -6.47 4.81
C ARG A 269 9.23 -6.06 4.31
N ARG A 270 10.27 -6.83 4.66
CA ARG A 270 11.68 -6.57 4.31
C ARG A 270 12.40 -7.84 3.90
N ALA A 271 13.25 -7.71 2.90
CA ALA A 271 14.13 -8.75 2.43
C ALA A 271 15.36 -8.78 3.33
N THR A 272 15.48 -9.81 4.16
CA THR A 272 16.66 -10.01 5.01
C THR A 272 17.27 -11.37 4.71
N THR A 273 18.58 -11.42 4.50
CA THR A 273 19.29 -12.68 4.25
C THR A 273 19.08 -13.66 5.39
N GLY A 274 18.71 -14.89 5.05
CA GLY A 274 18.44 -15.97 5.99
C GLY A 274 17.07 -15.89 6.67
N THR A 275 16.16 -15.03 6.21
CA THR A 275 14.78 -14.98 6.71
C THR A 275 13.79 -15.47 5.65
N TYR A 276 12.55 -15.72 6.08
CA TYR A 276 11.46 -16.17 5.21
C TYR A 276 11.17 -15.18 4.08
N ASP A 277 11.32 -13.88 4.34
CA ASP A 277 11.03 -12.81 3.38
C ASP A 277 12.23 -12.45 2.48
N GLN A 278 13.35 -13.20 2.53
CA GLN A 278 14.57 -12.87 1.79
C GLN A 278 14.36 -12.61 0.29
N ALA A 279 13.41 -13.31 -0.33
CA ALA A 279 13.19 -13.29 -1.77
C ALA A 279 12.13 -12.28 -2.24
N ILE A 280 11.55 -11.48 -1.34
CA ILE A 280 10.55 -10.48 -1.76
C ILE A 280 11.20 -9.43 -2.68
N GLY A 281 10.55 -9.13 -3.80
CA GLY A 281 11.11 -8.22 -4.80
C GLY A 281 11.11 -6.74 -4.40
N VAL A 282 10.21 -6.33 -3.50
CA VAL A 282 10.06 -4.95 -3.04
C VAL A 282 9.87 -4.94 -1.53
N GLU A 283 10.73 -4.22 -0.83
CA GLU A 283 10.56 -3.92 0.59
C GLU A 283 9.58 -2.76 0.77
N GLY A 284 8.59 -2.91 1.65
CA GLY A 284 7.47 -1.98 1.63
C GLY A 284 6.45 -2.15 2.75
N LEU A 285 5.52 -1.20 2.79
CA LEU A 285 4.25 -1.38 3.49
C LEU A 285 3.32 -2.16 2.56
N VAL A 286 3.21 -3.45 2.81
CA VAL A 286 2.36 -4.38 2.06
C VAL A 286 0.93 -4.20 2.53
N VAL A 287 0.02 -4.11 1.58
CA VAL A 287 -1.40 -3.93 1.84
C VAL A 287 -2.16 -5.15 1.37
N HIS A 288 -2.81 -5.80 2.32
CA HIS A 288 -3.85 -6.79 2.06
C HIS A 288 -5.21 -6.23 2.48
N SER A 289 -6.28 -6.84 2.03
CA SER A 289 -7.62 -6.57 2.55
C SER A 289 -8.30 -7.83 3.04
N LEU A 290 -9.02 -7.70 4.14
CA LEU A 290 -10.04 -8.63 4.55
C LEU A 290 -11.39 -8.15 4.00
N ASN A 291 -12.03 -9.00 3.22
CA ASN A 291 -13.23 -8.64 2.48
C ASN A 291 -14.49 -9.24 3.10
N PRO A 292 -15.69 -8.75 2.72
CA PRO A 292 -16.96 -9.24 3.25
C PRO A 292 -17.21 -10.73 3.02
N ASP A 293 -16.63 -11.30 1.96
CA ASP A 293 -16.68 -12.74 1.66
C ASP A 293 -15.76 -13.58 2.55
N GLY A 294 -15.00 -12.95 3.45
CA GLY A 294 -14.05 -13.64 4.30
C GLY A 294 -12.84 -14.16 3.51
N LEU A 295 -12.41 -13.48 2.44
CA LEU A 295 -11.15 -13.77 1.76
C LEU A 295 -10.13 -12.64 1.96
N VAL A 296 -8.86 -13.04 2.09
CA VAL A 296 -7.72 -12.11 2.09
C VAL A 296 -7.30 -11.85 0.65
N ARG A 297 -7.05 -10.58 0.31
CA ARG A 297 -6.62 -10.15 -1.03
C ARG A 297 -5.38 -9.28 -0.94
N TYR A 298 -4.47 -9.40 -1.90
CA TYR A 298 -3.34 -8.49 -2.03
C TYR A 298 -3.77 -7.24 -2.82
N ASP A 299 -3.54 -6.06 -2.25
CA ASP A 299 -3.94 -4.76 -2.81
C ASP A 299 -2.74 -3.90 -3.25
N GLY A 300 -1.52 -4.35 -3.00
CA GLY A 300 -0.29 -3.70 -3.46
C GLY A 300 0.74 -3.49 -2.35
N VAL A 301 1.82 -2.80 -2.70
CA VAL A 301 2.92 -2.49 -1.78
C VAL A 301 3.33 -1.02 -1.95
N ALA A 302 3.40 -0.29 -0.84
CA ALA A 302 4.07 1.00 -0.80
C ALA A 302 5.57 0.78 -0.61
N ASP A 303 6.31 0.85 -1.72
CA ASP A 303 7.77 0.74 -1.74
C ASP A 303 8.43 1.72 -0.75
N LEU A 304 9.33 1.23 0.10
CA LEU A 304 10.09 2.06 1.03
C LEU A 304 11.00 3.07 0.34
N SER A 305 11.27 2.96 -0.96
CA SER A 305 11.98 3.99 -1.74
C SER A 305 11.11 5.24 -1.96
N LEU A 306 9.78 5.10 -1.96
CA LEU A 306 8.82 6.16 -2.23
C LEU A 306 8.35 6.84 -0.95
N THR A 307 7.94 8.11 -1.04
CA THR A 307 7.36 8.84 0.10
C THR A 307 5.88 8.52 0.27
N ASP A 308 5.15 8.52 -0.85
CA ASP A 308 3.70 8.35 -0.89
C ASP A 308 3.34 7.15 -1.76
N TRP A 309 2.31 6.42 -1.34
CA TRP A 309 1.64 5.41 -2.12
C TRP A 309 0.14 5.49 -1.92
N ALA A 310 -0.62 5.25 -2.99
CA ALA A 310 -2.06 5.40 -3.00
C ALA A 310 -2.74 4.03 -3.15
N CYS A 311 -3.68 3.74 -2.25
CA CYS A 311 -4.55 2.57 -2.31
C CYS A 311 -5.89 3.00 -2.92
N SER A 312 -6.08 2.80 -4.23
CA SER A 312 -7.33 3.19 -4.91
C SER A 312 -8.51 2.33 -4.47
N ALA A 313 -8.23 1.05 -4.19
CA ALA A 313 -9.18 0.08 -3.68
C ALA A 313 -9.82 0.51 -2.34
N GLY A 314 -9.03 1.10 -1.44
CA GLY A 314 -9.50 1.55 -0.13
C GLY A 314 -9.78 3.04 0.00
N ASP A 315 -9.49 3.81 -1.06
CA ASP A 315 -9.54 5.27 -1.09
C ASP A 315 -8.78 5.94 0.07
N PHE A 316 -7.54 5.51 0.26
CA PHE A 316 -6.59 6.11 1.20
C PHE A 316 -5.18 6.13 0.60
N SER A 317 -4.28 6.84 1.27
CA SER A 317 -2.86 6.87 0.92
C SER A 317 -2.00 6.62 2.16
N LEU A 318 -0.81 6.09 1.94
CA LEU A 318 0.22 5.89 2.94
C LEU A 318 1.35 6.87 2.64
N ARG A 319 1.64 7.78 3.57
CA ARG A 319 2.84 8.61 3.56
C ARG A 319 3.83 8.11 4.57
N ARG A 320 5.00 7.71 4.11
CA ARG A 320 6.15 7.37 4.94
C ARG A 320 6.82 8.63 5.44
N THR A 321 7.08 8.72 6.75
CA THR A 321 7.78 9.87 7.35
C THR A 321 9.18 9.51 7.84
N THR A 322 9.37 8.29 8.38
CA THR A 322 10.66 7.83 8.91
C THR A 322 10.85 6.36 8.58
N VAL A 323 12.07 5.95 8.26
CA VAL A 323 12.44 4.53 8.11
C VAL A 323 13.59 4.21 9.06
N GLY A 324 13.34 3.32 10.01
CA GLY A 324 14.38 2.69 10.82
C GLY A 324 14.78 1.32 10.26
N GLU A 325 15.64 0.59 10.96
CA GLU A 325 16.03 -0.78 10.59
C GLU A 325 14.87 -1.78 10.75
N ASP A 326 14.12 -1.68 11.84
CA ASP A 326 13.01 -2.61 12.15
C ASP A 326 11.63 -1.97 12.07
N PHE A 327 11.55 -0.67 11.77
CA PHE A 327 10.29 0.07 11.79
C PHE A 327 10.16 1.10 10.67
N VAL A 328 8.93 1.54 10.48
CA VAL A 328 8.56 2.67 9.63
C VAL A 328 7.50 3.50 10.34
N ASP A 329 7.67 4.83 10.32
CA ASP A 329 6.62 5.76 10.70
C ASP A 329 5.80 6.09 9.45
N VAL A 330 4.49 5.92 9.55
CA VAL A 330 3.54 6.11 8.45
C VAL A 330 2.39 6.99 8.90
N GLU A 331 1.99 7.89 8.02
CA GLU A 331 0.74 8.64 8.09
C GLU A 331 -0.24 8.07 7.06
N VAL A 332 -1.35 7.51 7.54
CA VAL A 332 -2.49 7.11 6.73
C VAL A 332 -3.35 8.35 6.49
N ARG A 333 -3.73 8.60 5.24
CA ARG A 333 -4.51 9.80 4.86
C ARG A 333 -5.72 9.41 4.02
N ALA A 334 -6.79 10.19 4.14
CA ALA A 334 -7.98 10.01 3.31
C ALA A 334 -7.69 10.36 1.85
N GLY A 335 -8.33 9.63 0.94
CA GLY A 335 -8.18 9.81 -0.48
C GLY A 335 -6.99 9.03 -1.04
N SER A 336 -7.20 8.43 -2.22
CA SER A 336 -6.12 7.84 -3.00
C SER A 336 -5.28 8.91 -3.70
N VAL A 337 -4.35 9.53 -2.97
CA VAL A 337 -3.58 10.69 -3.44
C VAL A 337 -2.07 10.47 -3.30
N VAL A 338 -1.32 10.77 -4.35
CA VAL A 338 0.15 10.91 -4.32
C VAL A 338 0.49 12.39 -4.48
N SER A 339 1.35 12.92 -3.61
CA SER A 339 1.64 14.36 -3.61
C SER A 339 3.14 14.66 -3.62
N PHE A 340 3.57 15.39 -4.65
CA PHE A 340 4.91 15.97 -4.78
C PHE A 340 4.80 17.47 -5.15
N PRO A 341 4.43 18.32 -4.18
CA PRO A 341 4.04 19.71 -4.45
C PRO A 341 5.20 20.62 -4.90
N ILE A 342 6.46 20.19 -4.74
CA ILE A 342 7.64 20.88 -5.30
C ILE A 342 7.47 21.09 -6.81
N ARG A 343 6.92 20.09 -7.52
CA ARG A 343 6.63 20.19 -8.95
C ARG A 343 5.72 21.39 -9.23
N GLY A 344 4.62 21.50 -8.49
CA GLY A 344 3.67 22.60 -8.63
C GLY A 344 4.28 23.96 -8.33
N VAL A 345 5.18 24.06 -7.35
CA VAL A 345 5.90 25.31 -7.06
C VAL A 345 6.81 25.72 -8.22
N LEU A 346 7.57 24.77 -8.78
CA LEU A 346 8.44 25.05 -9.92
C LEU A 346 7.65 25.48 -11.16
N LEU A 347 6.50 24.85 -11.39
CA LEU A 347 5.62 25.15 -12.51
C LEU A 347 4.91 26.50 -12.33
N ALA A 348 4.19 26.69 -11.21
CA ALA A 348 3.44 27.92 -10.94
C ALA A 348 4.34 29.14 -10.74
N GLY A 349 5.56 28.93 -10.23
CA GLY A 349 6.60 29.96 -10.18
C GLY A 349 7.14 30.34 -11.56
N GLY A 350 6.95 29.48 -12.56
CA GLY A 350 7.58 29.55 -13.89
C GLY A 350 9.09 29.40 -13.82
N PHE A 351 9.58 28.64 -12.85
CA PHE A 351 10.99 28.31 -12.72
C PHE A 351 11.39 27.15 -13.65
N ARG A 352 10.42 26.30 -13.99
CA ARG A 352 10.53 25.25 -15.00
C ARG A 352 9.24 25.14 -15.79
N THR A 353 9.35 24.69 -17.03
CA THR A 353 8.21 24.38 -17.90
C THR A 353 7.69 22.97 -17.63
N GLN A 354 6.43 22.69 -18.03
CA GLN A 354 5.84 21.34 -17.93
C GLN A 354 6.74 20.28 -18.59
N ARG A 355 7.29 20.57 -19.78
CA ARG A 355 8.16 19.64 -20.51
C ARG A 355 9.48 19.36 -19.79
N GLN A 356 10.11 20.39 -19.20
CA GLN A 356 11.31 20.20 -18.38
C GLN A 356 11.02 19.34 -17.14
N LEU A 357 9.88 19.59 -16.48
CA LEU A 357 9.50 18.81 -15.30
C LEU A 357 9.14 17.36 -15.63
N ASN A 358 8.76 17.02 -16.86
CA ASN A 358 8.52 15.63 -17.26
C ASN A 358 9.81 14.81 -17.38
N THR A 359 10.97 15.46 -17.55
CA THR A 359 12.27 14.78 -17.69
C THR A 359 13.14 14.85 -16.44
N MET A 360 12.73 15.63 -15.44
CA MET A 360 13.50 15.80 -14.20
C MET A 360 13.15 14.71 -13.18
N SER A 361 14.15 14.23 -12.45
CA SER A 361 13.92 13.41 -11.27
C SER A 361 13.32 14.24 -10.13
N ARG A 362 12.67 13.59 -9.15
CA ARG A 362 12.17 14.27 -7.94
C ARG A 362 13.30 14.96 -7.15
N GLU A 363 14.50 14.37 -7.15
CA GLU A 363 15.68 14.95 -6.53
C GLU A 363 16.16 16.21 -7.27
N ASP A 364 16.21 16.18 -8.61
CA ASP A 364 16.56 17.36 -9.41
C ASP A 364 15.56 18.50 -9.21
N MET A 365 14.26 18.18 -9.10
CA MET A 365 13.22 19.17 -8.80
C MET A 365 13.44 19.78 -7.41
N ARG A 366 13.71 18.94 -6.40
CA ARG A 366 14.01 19.41 -5.03
C ARG A 366 15.23 20.34 -5.02
N ASN A 367 16.34 19.90 -5.61
CA ASN A 367 17.57 20.68 -5.68
C ASN A 367 17.38 21.99 -6.45
N THR A 368 16.62 21.96 -7.55
CA THR A 368 16.26 23.17 -8.30
C THR A 368 15.48 24.14 -7.42
N LEU A 369 14.48 23.68 -6.66
CA LEU A 369 13.70 24.55 -5.79
C LEU A 369 14.58 25.17 -4.69
N ILE A 370 15.49 24.39 -4.10
CA ILE A 370 16.46 24.89 -3.10
C ILE A 370 17.28 26.04 -3.67
N VAL A 371 17.86 25.87 -4.87
CA VAL A 371 18.66 26.91 -5.54
C VAL A 371 17.84 28.16 -5.81
N VAL A 372 16.62 27.99 -6.36
CA VAL A 372 15.72 29.12 -6.64
C VAL A 372 15.40 29.88 -5.36
N MET A 373 15.01 29.20 -4.30
CA MET A 373 14.65 29.82 -3.02
C MET A 373 15.83 30.52 -2.35
N ALA A 374 17.02 29.92 -2.37
CA ALA A 374 18.23 30.56 -1.86
C ALA A 374 18.60 31.83 -2.64
N SER A 375 18.28 31.89 -3.93
CA SER A 375 18.53 33.07 -4.77
C SER A 375 17.51 34.20 -4.59
N LEU A 376 16.32 33.89 -4.06
CA LEU A 376 15.17 34.79 -3.94
C LEU A 376 14.77 35.06 -2.48
N SER A 377 15.57 34.65 -1.51
CA SER A 377 15.29 34.88 -0.08
C SER A 377 16.58 35.17 0.68
N LYS A 378 16.44 35.69 1.90
CA LYS A 378 17.55 35.84 2.85
C LYS A 378 18.01 34.51 3.46
N GLN A 379 17.20 33.46 3.32
CA GLN A 379 17.45 32.17 3.96
C GLN A 379 18.26 31.25 3.05
N SER A 380 19.15 30.45 3.64
CA SER A 380 20.10 29.62 2.88
C SER A 380 20.13 28.14 3.29
N ASP A 381 19.50 27.78 4.40
CA ASP A 381 19.55 26.44 5.01
C ASP A 381 18.44 25.50 4.52
N TYR A 382 17.96 25.69 3.28
CA TYR A 382 16.81 24.98 2.74
C TYR A 382 16.99 23.47 2.64
N GLN A 383 18.24 22.96 2.57
CA GLN A 383 18.50 21.53 2.46
C GLN A 383 17.96 20.73 3.66
N ARG A 384 17.81 21.35 4.84
CA ARG A 384 17.40 20.67 6.07
C ARG A 384 15.92 20.29 6.14
N TYR A 385 15.08 20.89 5.30
CA TYR A 385 13.63 20.72 5.36
C TYR A 385 13.16 19.57 4.47
N ASP A 386 12.13 18.83 4.89
CA ASP A 386 11.49 17.84 4.02
C ASP A 386 10.82 18.49 2.79
N ASN A 387 10.32 17.65 1.88
CA ASN A 387 9.74 18.11 0.62
C ASN A 387 8.45 18.94 0.81
N ASP A 388 7.63 18.66 1.82
CA ASP A 388 6.37 19.37 2.02
C ASP A 388 6.63 20.76 2.62
N ILE A 389 7.52 20.85 3.61
CA ILE A 389 7.90 22.12 4.22
C ILE A 389 8.57 23.00 3.16
N LEU A 390 9.50 22.44 2.39
CA LEU A 390 10.18 23.16 1.30
C LEU A 390 9.19 23.63 0.23
N ALA A 391 8.29 22.75 -0.24
CA ALA A 391 7.25 23.13 -1.19
C ALA A 391 6.32 24.19 -0.62
N GLY A 392 5.95 24.10 0.66
CA GLY A 392 5.14 25.10 1.33
C GLY A 392 5.82 26.47 1.34
N MET A 393 7.07 26.54 1.78
CA MET A 393 7.85 27.80 1.75
C MET A 393 7.95 28.35 0.32
N GLY A 394 8.22 27.49 -0.67
CA GLY A 394 8.26 27.87 -2.07
C GLY A 394 6.91 28.38 -2.60
N ALA A 395 5.79 27.77 -2.20
CA ALA A 395 4.45 28.19 -2.58
C ALA A 395 4.10 29.58 -2.03
N VAL A 396 4.50 29.87 -0.79
CA VAL A 396 4.37 31.22 -0.19
C VAL A 396 5.17 32.24 -1.00
N MET A 397 6.44 31.95 -1.30
CA MET A 397 7.29 32.82 -2.10
C MET A 397 6.69 33.08 -3.49
N VAL A 398 6.22 32.03 -4.16
CA VAL A 398 5.56 32.14 -5.48
C VAL A 398 4.30 32.99 -5.37
N PHE A 399 3.47 32.80 -4.34
CA PHE A 399 2.27 33.60 -4.13
C PHE A 399 2.60 35.09 -3.98
N LEU A 400 3.59 35.46 -3.16
CA LEU A 400 3.98 36.85 -2.98
C LEU A 400 4.53 37.46 -4.27
N ARG A 401 5.42 36.73 -4.94
CA ARG A 401 6.10 37.17 -6.17
C ARG A 401 5.12 37.32 -7.33
N ARG A 402 4.35 36.28 -7.64
CA ARG A 402 3.53 36.21 -8.85
C ARG A 402 2.32 37.14 -8.80
N ASN A 403 1.86 37.50 -7.61
CA ASN A 403 0.76 38.42 -7.40
C ASN A 403 1.23 39.87 -7.15
N GLY A 404 2.53 40.15 -7.30
CA GLY A 404 3.09 41.50 -7.17
C GLY A 404 3.03 42.07 -5.75
N LEU A 405 2.87 41.22 -4.74
CA LEU A 405 2.86 41.65 -3.34
C LEU A 405 4.28 41.98 -2.86
N ARG A 406 5.27 41.26 -3.38
CA ARG A 406 6.70 41.53 -3.18
C ARG A 406 7.45 41.25 -4.48
N ASP A 407 8.41 42.09 -4.80
CA ASP A 407 9.32 41.87 -5.93
C ASP A 407 10.56 41.05 -5.49
N ASP A 408 11.41 40.71 -6.46
CA ASP A 408 12.59 39.87 -6.21
C ASP A 408 13.61 40.54 -5.26
N ALA A 409 13.68 41.87 -5.27
CA ALA A 409 14.57 42.62 -4.38
C ALA A 409 14.07 42.56 -2.93
N ALA A 410 12.78 42.78 -2.71
CA ALA A 410 12.16 42.67 -1.39
C ALA A 410 12.24 41.24 -0.86
N LEU A 411 11.94 40.23 -1.68
CA LEU A 411 11.99 38.83 -1.25
C LEU A 411 13.39 38.41 -0.78
N LYS A 412 14.46 38.86 -1.46
CA LYS A 412 15.87 38.61 -1.06
C LYS A 412 16.22 39.14 0.34
N THR A 413 15.48 40.11 0.86
CA THR A 413 15.68 40.64 2.22
C THR A 413 14.89 39.87 3.29
N MET A 414 14.00 38.98 2.88
CA MET A 414 13.04 38.29 3.74
C MET A 414 13.43 36.83 3.94
N THR A 415 13.32 36.34 5.17
CA THR A 415 13.36 34.90 5.48
C THR A 415 12.06 34.21 5.05
N ALA A 416 12.02 32.87 5.03
CA ALA A 416 10.77 32.16 4.74
C ALA A 416 9.67 32.47 5.78
N ASP A 417 10.04 32.76 7.02
CA ASP A 417 9.09 33.15 8.07
C ASP A 417 8.52 34.55 7.82
N ASP A 418 9.36 35.51 7.43
CA ASP A 418 8.91 36.86 7.02
C ASP A 418 7.91 36.76 5.87
N GLN A 419 8.22 35.94 4.86
CA GLN A 419 7.33 35.71 3.72
C GLN A 419 6.00 35.08 4.14
N ARG A 420 6.04 34.08 5.04
CA ARG A 420 4.84 33.47 5.62
C ARG A 420 3.99 34.50 6.36
N ASN A 421 4.59 35.35 7.18
CA ASN A 421 3.88 36.37 7.94
C ASN A 421 3.18 37.39 7.02
N VAL A 422 3.82 37.80 5.92
CA VAL A 422 3.17 38.64 4.90
C VAL A 422 1.95 37.93 4.31
N MET A 423 2.08 36.66 3.92
CA MET A 423 0.94 35.90 3.40
C MET A 423 -0.21 35.79 4.40
N ILE A 424 0.09 35.57 5.69
CA ILE A 424 -0.93 35.51 6.75
C ILE A 424 -1.69 36.84 6.86
N VAL A 425 -1.01 37.98 6.77
CA VAL A 425 -1.67 39.29 6.78
C VAL A 425 -2.62 39.45 5.58
N GLU A 426 -2.15 39.10 4.39
CA GLU A 426 -2.95 39.19 3.15
C GLU A 426 -4.16 38.26 3.16
N LEU A 427 -4.01 37.05 3.70
CA LEU A 427 -5.10 36.10 3.88
C LEU A 427 -6.03 36.49 5.04
N GLY A 428 -5.51 37.18 6.05
CA GLY A 428 -6.30 37.74 7.14
C GLY A 428 -7.30 38.76 6.61
N ALA A 429 -6.85 39.66 5.73
CA ALA A 429 -7.70 40.61 5.03
C ALA A 429 -8.74 39.92 4.13
N GLN A 430 -8.38 38.81 3.49
CA GLN A 430 -9.29 38.02 2.64
C GLN A 430 -10.37 37.28 3.43
N THR A 431 -10.00 36.60 4.52
CA THR A 431 -10.85 35.59 5.17
C THR A 431 -11.49 36.07 6.47
N GLY A 432 -10.95 37.14 7.07
CA GLY A 432 -11.29 37.55 8.43
C GLY A 432 -10.83 36.57 9.52
N ALA A 433 -10.04 35.54 9.18
CA ALA A 433 -9.61 34.52 10.14
C ALA A 433 -8.47 34.97 11.07
N GLY A 434 -7.76 36.06 10.71
CA GLY A 434 -6.75 36.72 11.55
C GLY A 434 -5.72 35.74 12.12
N GLN A 435 -5.56 35.75 13.44
CA GLN A 435 -4.58 34.91 14.15
C GLN A 435 -4.75 33.40 13.92
N ALA A 436 -5.96 32.93 13.59
CA ALA A 436 -6.19 31.51 13.35
C ALA A 436 -5.38 30.96 12.17
N LEU A 437 -4.96 31.84 11.24
CA LEU A 437 -4.14 31.48 10.09
C LEU A 437 -2.74 30.97 10.50
N GLN A 438 -2.25 31.35 11.68
CA GLN A 438 -0.95 30.88 12.21
C GLN A 438 -0.92 29.35 12.41
N GLY A 439 -2.08 28.72 12.66
CA GLY A 439 -2.19 27.27 12.86
C GLY A 439 -2.09 26.44 11.58
N PHE A 440 -2.06 27.05 10.40
CA PHE A 440 -2.04 26.34 9.12
C PHE A 440 -0.62 26.23 8.56
N THR A 441 -0.29 25.09 7.96
CA THR A 441 0.97 24.90 7.21
C THR A 441 1.04 25.86 6.01
N ASN A 442 2.25 26.10 5.48
CA ASN A 442 2.42 26.96 4.31
C ASN A 442 1.64 26.48 3.08
N LEU A 443 1.53 25.16 2.85
CA LEU A 443 0.71 24.61 1.76
C LEU A 443 -0.78 24.86 2.00
N GLN A 444 -1.26 24.72 3.23
CA GLN A 444 -2.66 25.03 3.56
C GLN A 444 -2.96 26.53 3.39
N LEU A 445 -2.04 27.41 3.74
CA LEU A 445 -2.17 28.85 3.45
C LEU A 445 -2.28 29.10 1.94
N ALA A 446 -1.44 28.46 1.11
CA ALA A 446 -1.55 28.54 -0.34
C ALA A 446 -2.90 28.03 -0.86
N GLN A 447 -3.44 26.94 -0.30
CA GLN A 447 -4.78 26.45 -0.65
C GLN A 447 -5.88 27.44 -0.26
N ILE A 448 -5.78 28.08 0.91
CA ILE A 448 -6.71 29.13 1.35
C ILE A 448 -6.66 30.33 0.40
N ALA A 449 -5.47 30.74 -0.04
CA ALA A 449 -5.31 31.80 -1.03
C ALA A 449 -6.05 31.52 -2.34
N LEU A 450 -6.04 30.25 -2.77
CA LEU A 450 -6.72 29.77 -3.98
C LEU A 450 -8.23 29.53 -3.80
N GLY A 451 -8.79 29.76 -2.60
CA GLY A 451 -10.23 29.69 -2.36
C GLY A 451 -10.70 28.44 -1.59
N SER A 452 -9.79 27.69 -0.96
CA SER A 452 -10.16 26.65 0.00
C SER A 452 -10.89 27.24 1.22
N ASP A 453 -11.87 26.51 1.74
CA ASP A 453 -12.69 26.91 2.89
C ASP A 453 -12.01 26.65 4.25
N LEU A 454 -10.80 26.06 4.28
CA LEU A 454 -10.08 25.63 5.49
C LEU A 454 -10.09 26.66 6.63
N ALA A 455 -9.91 27.95 6.33
CA ALA A 455 -9.88 29.02 7.33
C ALA A 455 -11.25 29.33 7.98
N THR A 456 -12.34 28.89 7.34
CA THR A 456 -13.73 29.20 7.70
C THR A 456 -14.58 27.96 8.00
N ARG A 457 -14.07 26.76 7.67
CA ARG A 457 -14.75 25.48 7.87
C ARG A 457 -15.11 25.29 9.33
N GLY A 458 -16.37 24.94 9.60
CA GLY A 458 -16.91 24.76 10.95
C GLY A 458 -17.14 26.07 11.74
N ARG A 459 -16.66 27.23 11.26
CA ARG A 459 -16.94 28.55 11.87
C ARG A 459 -18.18 29.20 11.28
N ARG A 460 -18.49 28.92 10.01
CA ARG A 460 -19.69 29.39 9.32
C ARG A 460 -20.47 28.18 8.79
N PRO A 461 -21.71 27.95 9.25
CA PRO A 461 -22.57 26.93 8.66
C PRO A 461 -22.70 27.14 7.15
N GLY A 462 -22.50 26.08 6.36
CA GLY A 462 -22.60 26.14 4.91
C GLY A 462 -21.39 26.76 4.17
N SER A 463 -20.26 27.02 4.85
CA SER A 463 -19.04 27.43 4.13
C SER A 463 -18.61 26.35 3.14
N THR A 464 -18.39 26.75 1.90
CA THR A 464 -17.98 25.87 0.80
C THR A 464 -16.75 26.46 0.10
N PRO A 465 -15.83 25.61 -0.40
CA PRO A 465 -14.72 26.09 -1.23
C PRO A 465 -15.22 26.88 -2.44
N PHE A 466 -14.51 27.95 -2.80
CA PHE A 466 -14.78 28.75 -3.98
C PHE A 466 -13.50 28.98 -4.78
N TYR A 467 -13.13 27.96 -5.57
CA TYR A 467 -11.89 27.94 -6.34
C TYR A 467 -11.90 28.89 -7.56
N GLY A 468 -13.05 29.48 -7.92
CA GLY A 468 -13.11 30.53 -8.95
C GLY A 468 -12.20 31.72 -8.63
N ARG A 469 -12.07 32.06 -7.33
CA ARG A 469 -11.07 33.04 -6.85
C ARG A 469 -9.65 32.63 -7.23
N GLY A 470 -9.29 31.38 -6.97
CA GLY A 470 -7.97 30.83 -7.28
C GLY A 470 -7.65 30.88 -8.76
N VAL A 471 -8.64 30.61 -9.63
CA VAL A 471 -8.48 30.75 -11.09
C VAL A 471 -8.20 32.19 -11.49
N LEU A 472 -8.97 33.15 -10.97
CA LEU A 472 -8.76 34.58 -11.26
C LEU A 472 -7.38 35.07 -10.81
N LEU A 473 -6.92 34.59 -9.65
CA LEU A 473 -5.63 34.94 -9.10
C LEU A 473 -4.49 34.29 -9.91
N ALA A 474 -4.54 32.96 -10.09
CA ALA A 474 -3.49 32.20 -10.77
C ALA A 474 -3.35 32.58 -12.25
N GLY A 475 -4.48 32.87 -12.93
CA GLY A 475 -4.50 33.38 -14.30
C GLY A 475 -4.15 34.85 -14.43
N ARG A 476 -3.88 35.55 -13.31
CA ARG A 476 -3.55 36.98 -13.25
C ARG A 476 -4.65 37.86 -13.84
N PHE A 477 -5.89 37.40 -13.78
CA PHE A 477 -7.05 38.14 -14.25
C PHE A 477 -7.48 39.19 -13.23
N ARG A 478 -7.21 38.95 -11.94
CA ARG A 478 -7.39 39.91 -10.85
C ARG A 478 -6.27 39.79 -9.84
N SER A 479 -5.91 40.90 -9.20
CA SER A 479 -4.95 40.92 -8.10
C SER A 479 -5.58 40.47 -6.78
N GLN A 480 -4.75 40.09 -5.81
CA GLN A 480 -5.20 39.73 -4.46
C GLN A 480 -6.07 40.84 -3.82
N HIS A 481 -5.65 42.10 -3.94
CA HIS A 481 -6.40 43.22 -3.38
C HIS A 481 -7.74 43.46 -4.09
N GLN A 482 -7.81 43.31 -5.42
CA GLN A 482 -9.08 43.37 -6.15
C GLN A 482 -10.04 42.27 -5.70
N LEU A 483 -9.54 41.04 -5.58
CA LEU A 483 -10.36 39.91 -5.15
C LEU A 483 -10.83 40.05 -3.71
N ASN A 484 -10.12 40.78 -2.84
CA ASN A 484 -10.56 41.04 -1.46
C ASN A 484 -11.78 41.98 -1.39
N THR A 485 -12.01 42.80 -2.42
CA THR A 485 -13.15 43.74 -2.46
C THR A 485 -14.33 43.21 -3.28
N MET A 486 -14.18 42.07 -3.95
CA MET A 486 -15.22 41.50 -4.81
C MET A 486 -16.11 40.52 -4.05
N SER A 487 -17.40 40.52 -4.35
CA SER A 487 -18.31 39.48 -3.88
C SER A 487 -18.06 38.15 -4.62
N ARG A 488 -18.61 37.04 -4.09
CA ARG A 488 -18.55 35.72 -4.75
C ARG A 488 -19.18 35.76 -6.15
N ASP A 489 -20.31 36.46 -6.30
CA ASP A 489 -21.01 36.60 -7.59
C ASP A 489 -20.23 37.47 -8.57
N ASP A 490 -19.60 38.55 -8.10
CA ASP A 490 -18.72 39.39 -8.95
C ASP A 490 -17.53 38.59 -9.47
N MET A 491 -16.92 37.76 -8.60
CA MET A 491 -15.82 36.88 -9.00
C MET A 491 -16.29 35.83 -10.00
N ARG A 492 -17.44 35.19 -9.77
CA ARG A 492 -18.03 34.21 -10.70
C ARG A 492 -18.28 34.84 -12.07
N ASN A 493 -18.99 35.97 -12.12
CA ASN A 493 -19.30 36.67 -13.36
C ASN A 493 -18.03 37.16 -14.08
N THR A 494 -17.05 37.65 -13.33
CA THR A 494 -15.75 38.03 -13.90
C THR A 494 -15.05 36.84 -14.55
N LEU A 495 -15.04 35.69 -13.88
CA LEU A 495 -14.44 34.48 -14.42
C LEU A 495 -15.13 34.05 -15.73
N ILE A 496 -16.47 34.07 -15.77
CA ILE A 496 -17.24 33.77 -16.98
C ILE A 496 -16.86 34.69 -18.14
N VAL A 497 -16.79 36.00 -17.91
CA VAL A 497 -16.41 36.99 -18.93
C VAL A 497 -14.99 36.73 -19.46
N VAL A 498 -14.04 36.50 -18.56
CA VAL A 498 -12.65 36.20 -18.92
C VAL A 498 -12.59 34.94 -19.77
N MET A 499 -13.21 33.85 -19.33
CA MET A 499 -13.19 32.57 -20.04
C MET A 499 -13.87 32.65 -21.41
N ALA A 500 -14.99 33.36 -21.52
CA ALA A 500 -15.66 33.60 -22.80
C ALA A 500 -14.77 34.40 -23.78
N SER A 501 -13.92 35.29 -23.28
CA SER A 501 -12.99 36.07 -24.11
C SER A 501 -11.74 35.31 -24.57
N LEU A 502 -11.46 34.17 -23.91
CA LEU A 502 -10.27 33.34 -24.11
C LEU A 502 -10.62 31.93 -24.64
N SER A 503 -11.86 31.67 -25.03
CA SER A 503 -12.29 30.40 -25.59
C SER A 503 -13.37 30.60 -26.66
N ASN A 504 -13.73 29.53 -27.39
CA ASN A 504 -14.89 29.55 -28.28
C ASN A 504 -16.20 29.07 -27.60
N GLN A 505 -16.14 28.74 -26.30
CA GLN A 505 -17.28 28.27 -25.51
C GLN A 505 -18.22 29.43 -25.17
N LYS A 506 -19.55 29.19 -25.18
CA LYS A 506 -20.56 30.26 -25.05
C LYS A 506 -21.48 30.15 -23.83
N ASP A 507 -21.51 29.01 -23.17
CA ASP A 507 -22.52 28.64 -22.17
C ASP A 507 -21.95 28.45 -20.76
N TYR A 508 -20.82 29.08 -20.43
CA TYR A 508 -20.23 29.04 -19.09
C TYR A 508 -21.18 29.45 -17.95
N GLN A 509 -22.24 30.20 -18.26
CA GLN A 509 -23.29 30.54 -17.29
C GLN A 509 -24.03 29.32 -16.73
N ALA A 510 -24.12 28.23 -17.51
CA ALA A 510 -24.77 27.00 -17.10
C ALA A 510 -23.95 26.16 -16.12
N TYR A 511 -22.66 26.46 -15.95
CA TYR A 511 -21.73 25.64 -15.16
C TYR A 511 -21.89 25.95 -13.67
N SER A 512 -21.92 24.93 -12.82
CA SER A 512 -21.81 25.14 -11.37
C SER A 512 -20.47 25.79 -10.98
N ASP A 513 -20.36 26.34 -9.77
CA ASP A 513 -19.12 26.94 -9.27
C ASP A 513 -17.89 25.99 -9.35
N PRO A 514 -18.00 24.71 -8.95
CA PRO A 514 -16.88 23.77 -9.07
C PRO A 514 -16.52 23.46 -10.53
N GLU A 515 -17.52 23.30 -11.41
CA GLU A 515 -17.27 23.02 -12.82
C GLU A 515 -16.57 24.20 -13.49
N LEU A 516 -17.07 25.41 -13.26
CA LEU A 516 -16.49 26.65 -13.78
C LEU A 516 -15.05 26.86 -13.29
N ALA A 517 -14.80 26.62 -11.99
CA ALA A 517 -13.45 26.67 -11.45
C ALA A 517 -12.53 25.60 -12.08
N GLY A 518 -13.05 24.39 -12.31
CA GLY A 518 -12.32 23.32 -12.97
C GLY A 518 -11.92 23.68 -14.40
N VAL A 519 -12.87 24.06 -15.25
CA VAL A 519 -12.56 24.45 -16.64
C VAL A 519 -11.64 25.68 -16.69
N GLY A 520 -11.85 26.63 -15.79
CA GLY A 520 -10.99 27.81 -15.68
C GLY A 520 -9.56 27.45 -15.26
N ALA A 521 -9.38 26.50 -14.34
CA ALA A 521 -8.07 26.03 -13.91
C ALA A 521 -7.31 25.33 -15.05
N VAL A 522 -8.00 24.54 -15.88
CA VAL A 522 -7.41 23.95 -17.09
C VAL A 522 -6.96 25.02 -18.08
N MET A 523 -7.79 26.02 -18.36
CA MET A 523 -7.44 27.14 -19.22
C MET A 523 -6.18 27.88 -18.72
N VAL A 524 -6.16 28.21 -17.42
CA VAL A 524 -5.03 28.87 -16.76
C VAL A 524 -3.78 28.01 -16.83
N PHE A 525 -3.88 26.70 -16.60
CA PHE A 525 -2.75 25.78 -16.75
C PHE A 525 -2.17 25.84 -18.17
N LEU A 526 -3.00 25.69 -19.21
CA LEU A 526 -2.53 25.73 -20.60
C LEU A 526 -1.88 27.07 -20.96
N ARG A 527 -2.47 28.17 -20.50
CA ARG A 527 -2.01 29.52 -20.75
C ARG A 527 -0.71 29.85 -20.03
N GLU A 528 -0.70 29.74 -18.71
CA GLU A 528 0.42 30.19 -17.87
C GLU A 528 1.67 29.31 -18.02
N THR A 529 1.50 28.06 -18.49
CA THR A 529 2.63 27.18 -18.82
C THR A 529 3.09 27.30 -20.27
N GLY A 530 2.43 28.14 -21.08
CA GLY A 530 2.78 28.38 -22.48
C GLY A 530 2.49 27.21 -23.42
N ILE A 531 1.67 26.24 -23.00
CA ILE A 531 1.22 25.12 -23.85
C ILE A 531 0.31 25.65 -24.96
N ARG A 532 -0.52 26.66 -24.64
CA ARG A 532 -1.34 27.39 -25.61
C ARG A 532 -1.26 28.88 -25.30
N ASP A 533 -1.23 29.68 -26.35
CA ASP A 533 -1.38 31.13 -26.25
C ASP A 533 -2.86 31.54 -26.33
N ASP A 534 -3.15 32.82 -26.07
CA ASP A 534 -4.52 33.35 -26.08
C ASP A 534 -5.19 33.19 -27.45
N ALA A 535 -4.43 33.24 -28.55
CA ALA A 535 -4.96 33.10 -29.90
C ALA A 535 -5.41 31.65 -30.19
N ALA A 536 -4.65 30.67 -29.72
CA ALA A 536 -5.01 29.26 -29.79
C ALA A 536 -6.19 28.94 -28.87
N LEU A 537 -6.16 29.43 -27.62
CA LEU A 537 -7.24 29.17 -26.65
C LEU A 537 -8.60 29.69 -27.16
N ARG A 538 -8.65 30.88 -27.78
CA ARG A 538 -9.87 31.43 -28.40
C ARG A 538 -10.51 30.56 -29.47
N LYS A 539 -9.76 29.61 -30.04
CA LYS A 539 -10.26 28.66 -31.05
C LYS A 539 -10.70 27.32 -30.44
N MET A 540 -10.54 27.15 -29.13
CA MET A 540 -10.77 25.90 -28.42
C MET A 540 -11.99 25.99 -27.50
N SER A 541 -12.79 24.93 -27.49
CA SER A 541 -13.86 24.73 -26.50
C SER A 541 -13.28 24.33 -25.14
N ALA A 542 -14.11 24.34 -24.10
CA ALA A 542 -13.67 23.83 -22.79
C ALA A 542 -13.22 22.36 -22.86
N ASP A 543 -13.88 21.56 -23.70
CA ASP A 543 -13.54 20.14 -23.92
C ASP A 543 -12.25 19.98 -24.72
N ASP A 544 -12.01 20.81 -25.73
CA ASP A 544 -10.72 20.82 -26.44
C ASP A 544 -9.56 21.14 -25.50
N GLN A 545 -9.74 22.13 -24.61
CA GLN A 545 -8.75 22.51 -23.61
C GLN A 545 -8.50 21.37 -22.62
N ARG A 546 -9.56 20.72 -22.14
CA ARG A 546 -9.47 19.52 -21.30
C ARG A 546 -8.68 18.41 -21.98
N ASN A 547 -8.98 18.09 -23.24
CA ASN A 547 -8.28 17.05 -23.99
C ASN A 547 -6.79 17.35 -24.16
N VAL A 548 -6.43 18.61 -24.44
CA VAL A 548 -5.02 19.01 -24.50
C VAL A 548 -4.34 18.85 -23.15
N ALA A 549 -4.99 19.27 -22.05
CA ALA A 549 -4.43 19.09 -20.71
C ALA A 549 -4.23 17.61 -20.36
N ILE A 550 -5.16 16.73 -20.71
CA ILE A 550 -5.03 15.27 -20.52
C ILE A 550 -3.79 14.75 -21.24
N VAL A 551 -3.58 15.12 -22.51
CA VAL A 551 -2.40 14.67 -23.27
C VAL A 551 -1.09 15.15 -22.62
N GLU A 552 -1.02 16.42 -22.23
CA GLU A 552 0.19 17.01 -21.63
C GLU A 552 0.49 16.46 -20.22
N LEU A 553 -0.55 16.07 -19.47
CA LEU A 553 -0.43 15.48 -18.14
C LEU A 553 -0.26 13.96 -18.16
N ALA A 554 -0.73 13.28 -19.21
CA ALA A 554 -0.42 11.86 -19.42
C ALA A 554 1.09 11.64 -19.61
N ALA A 555 1.79 12.58 -20.25
CA ALA A 555 3.24 12.56 -20.36
C ALA A 555 3.97 12.74 -19.01
N GLN A 556 3.33 13.36 -18.02
CA GLN A 556 3.85 13.47 -16.66
C GLN A 556 3.65 12.18 -15.86
N THR A 557 2.45 11.62 -15.93
CA THR A 557 1.98 10.55 -15.01
C THR A 557 2.13 9.15 -15.59
N GLY A 558 2.20 9.02 -16.91
CA GLY A 558 2.11 7.74 -17.61
C GLY A 558 0.72 7.09 -17.54
N ARG A 559 -0.34 7.85 -17.16
CA ARG A 559 -1.67 7.31 -16.86
C ARG A 559 -2.75 7.82 -17.80
N ASN A 560 -3.86 7.08 -17.86
CA ASN A 560 -5.10 7.56 -18.44
C ASN A 560 -5.81 8.48 -17.43
N LEU A 561 -6.02 9.74 -17.81
CA LEU A 561 -6.60 10.79 -16.96
C LEU A 561 -8.04 11.16 -17.35
N GLN A 562 -8.66 10.45 -18.29
CA GLN A 562 -9.99 10.78 -18.82
C GLN A 562 -11.09 10.81 -17.74
N GLY A 563 -10.97 9.97 -16.71
CA GLY A 563 -11.93 9.89 -15.60
C GLY A 563 -11.79 11.01 -14.55
N LEU A 564 -10.77 11.87 -14.63
CA LEU A 564 -10.56 12.92 -13.63
C LEU A 564 -11.43 14.16 -13.88
N SER A 565 -11.85 14.84 -12.81
CA SER A 565 -12.47 16.16 -12.97
C SER A 565 -11.47 17.18 -13.51
N ASN A 566 -11.95 18.30 -14.09
CA ASN A 566 -11.04 19.36 -14.56
C ASN A 566 -10.18 19.96 -13.44
N LEU A 567 -10.72 20.02 -12.22
CA LEU A 567 -9.95 20.48 -11.06
C LEU A 567 -8.87 19.47 -10.69
N ASP A 568 -9.15 18.16 -10.75
CA ASP A 568 -8.16 17.11 -10.49
C ASP A 568 -7.06 17.07 -11.57
N LEU A 569 -7.37 17.42 -12.82
CA LEU A 569 -6.35 17.63 -13.87
C LEU A 569 -5.43 18.79 -13.51
N ALA A 570 -5.98 19.93 -13.08
CA ALA A 570 -5.17 21.07 -12.65
C ALA A 570 -4.32 20.74 -11.42
N LEU A 571 -4.85 19.98 -10.45
CA LEU A 571 -4.09 19.49 -9.30
C LEU A 571 -2.97 18.53 -9.72
N THR A 572 -3.22 17.67 -10.71
CA THR A 572 -2.21 16.77 -11.29
C THR A 572 -1.03 17.56 -11.84
N ALA A 573 -1.29 18.68 -12.55
CA ALA A 573 -0.24 19.57 -13.03
C ALA A 573 0.64 20.13 -11.89
N LEU A 574 0.03 20.36 -10.72
CA LEU A 574 0.70 20.85 -9.52
C LEU A 574 1.38 19.74 -8.71
N GLY A 575 1.39 18.50 -9.20
CA GLY A 575 2.01 17.34 -8.54
C GLY A 575 1.13 16.70 -7.47
N VAL A 576 -0.18 16.90 -7.51
CA VAL A 576 -1.15 16.22 -6.63
C VAL A 576 -2.01 15.30 -7.50
N GLU A 577 -1.74 14.01 -7.43
CA GLU A 577 -2.30 13.00 -8.32
C GLU A 577 -3.34 12.17 -7.58
N ARG A 578 -4.57 12.10 -8.11
CA ARG A 578 -5.63 11.23 -7.58
C ARG A 578 -5.70 9.91 -8.36
N PHE A 579 -6.02 8.82 -7.66
CA PHE A 579 -5.97 7.46 -8.19
C PHE A 579 -7.32 6.78 -8.28
#